data_AF-X1BZT5-F1
#
_entry.id   AF-X1BZT5-F1
#
_cell.length_a   1.000
_cell.length_b   1.000
_cell.length_c   1.000
_cell.angle_alpha   90.00
_cell.angle_beta   90.00
_cell.angle_gamma   90.00
#
_symmetry.space_group_name_H-M   'P 1'
#
loop_
_entity.id
_entity.type
_entity.pdbx_description
1 polymer ?
#
loop_
_entity_poly.entity_id
_entity_poly.type
_entity_poly.pdbx_seq_one_letter_code
_entity_poly.pdbx_strand_id
1 'polypeptide(L)'
;IEIFFMFFLNALPIIFLAIPIPFIYKRLIGKLYLRVFLGIVIFFLVYWVLPITFQTNIDPKELQLHPQEQENIFMALFFIFTHMISLIGYFFQYPFATLTFIFLVGPLLSFLILWRKLRKESGNMKDKLADLTFEFKKSPSDMIKEGLIKSDWSEEKQLIKLLIVLLPISLYLLSVIIKLLGLENIDLTTGTTTMGWFVEILFVYIATLLLGIHLVYSSKISFKGVYIGEKLREDTFRSLFQVGTPISLLSILLFLADPNTNHIFILYFFAYFMMGAIIFILFHKFFNLLPF
;
A
#
# COMPACT_ATOMS: atom_id res chain seq x y z
N ILE A 1 -23.86 -23.57 -8.65
CA ILE A 1 -24.31 -23.39 -7.24
C ILE A 1 -23.11 -23.48 -6.30
N GLU A 2 -22.23 -24.48 -6.47
CA GLU A 2 -21.02 -24.69 -5.65
C GLU A 2 -20.05 -23.50 -5.64
N ILE A 3 -19.77 -22.87 -6.79
CA ILE A 3 -18.91 -21.67 -6.87
C ILE A 3 -19.45 -20.52 -6.01
N PHE A 4 -20.75 -20.26 -6.05
CA PHE A 4 -21.39 -19.21 -5.24
C PHE A 4 -21.32 -19.53 -3.74
N PHE A 5 -21.48 -20.81 -3.37
CA PHE A 5 -21.36 -21.27 -2.00
C PHE A 5 -19.92 -21.13 -1.48
N MET A 6 -18.92 -21.44 -2.31
CA MET A 6 -17.51 -21.23 -2.00
C MET A 6 -17.20 -19.74 -1.76
N PHE A 7 -17.64 -18.83 -2.64
CA PHE A 7 -17.46 -17.40 -2.43
C PHE A 7 -18.15 -16.90 -1.15
N PHE A 8 -19.36 -17.39 -0.87
CA PHE A 8 -20.11 -17.02 0.33
C PHE A 8 -19.40 -17.46 1.61
N LEU A 9 -18.97 -18.73 1.69
CA LEU A 9 -18.26 -19.26 2.86
C LEU A 9 -16.96 -18.50 3.14
N ASN A 10 -16.22 -18.14 2.10
CA ASN A 10 -14.97 -17.39 2.25
C ASN A 10 -15.20 -15.89 2.53
N ALA A 11 -16.39 -15.36 2.27
CA ALA A 11 -16.78 -14.01 2.67
C ALA A 11 -17.21 -13.92 4.14
N LEU A 12 -17.57 -15.04 4.80
CA LEU A 12 -18.03 -15.04 6.20
C LEU A 12 -17.06 -14.36 7.17
N PRO A 13 -15.73 -14.61 7.15
CA PRO A 13 -14.78 -13.88 8.00
C PRO A 13 -14.89 -12.36 7.87
N ILE A 14 -15.07 -11.85 6.64
CA ILE A 14 -15.22 -10.41 6.39
C ILE A 14 -16.54 -9.90 6.96
N ILE A 15 -17.63 -10.65 6.78
CA ILE A 15 -18.95 -10.29 7.33
C ILE A 15 -18.87 -10.18 8.85
N PHE A 16 -18.23 -11.15 9.53
CA PHE A 16 -18.02 -11.10 10.98
C PHE A 16 -17.19 -9.88 11.41
N LEU A 17 -16.11 -9.57 10.69
CA LEU A 17 -15.29 -8.38 10.95
C LEU A 17 -16.05 -7.06 10.70
N ALA A 18 -17.13 -7.06 9.91
CA ALA A 18 -17.93 -5.86 9.67
C ALA A 18 -18.87 -5.53 10.84
N ILE A 19 -19.23 -6.51 11.67
CA ILE A 19 -20.24 -6.37 12.75
C ILE A 19 -19.96 -5.21 13.72
N PRO A 20 -18.72 -5.00 14.22
CA PRO A 20 -18.46 -3.95 15.19
C PRO A 20 -18.60 -2.52 14.62
N ILE A 21 -18.44 -2.34 13.31
CA ILE A 21 -18.33 -1.03 12.63
C ILE A 21 -19.47 -0.07 13.01
N PRO A 22 -20.76 -0.40 12.83
CA PRO A 22 -21.87 0.50 13.15
C PRO A 22 -21.91 0.93 14.64
N PHE A 23 -21.33 0.15 15.54
CA PHE A 23 -21.32 0.45 16.99
C PHE A 23 -20.18 1.38 17.40
N ILE A 24 -19.04 1.33 16.72
CA ILE A 24 -17.82 2.06 17.13
C ILE A 24 -17.46 3.24 16.22
N TYR A 25 -18.06 3.37 15.03
CA TYR A 25 -17.59 4.28 13.96
C TYR A 25 -17.43 5.77 14.36
N LYS A 26 -18.17 6.24 15.36
CA LYS A 26 -18.11 7.65 15.82
C LYS A 26 -16.86 7.95 16.67
N ARG A 27 -16.23 6.93 17.26
CA ARG A 27 -15.04 7.07 18.11
C ARG A 27 -13.77 6.97 17.27
N LEU A 28 -12.67 7.55 17.75
CA LEU A 28 -11.35 7.43 17.12
C LEU A 28 -10.98 5.97 16.85
N ILE A 29 -11.21 5.08 17.82
CA ILE A 29 -10.93 3.65 17.68
C ILE A 29 -11.76 3.00 16.57
N GLY A 30 -12.99 3.45 16.35
CA GLY A 30 -13.82 2.96 15.25
C GLY A 30 -13.40 3.49 13.89
N LYS A 31 -12.87 4.71 13.82
CA LYS A 31 -12.26 5.25 12.59
C LYS A 31 -11.00 4.46 12.21
N LEU A 32 -10.18 4.10 13.19
CA LEU A 32 -9.01 3.24 12.98
C LEU A 32 -9.42 1.82 12.60
N TYR A 33 -10.40 1.24 13.30
CA TYR A 33 -10.94 -0.08 12.98
C TYR A 33 -11.47 -0.15 11.55
N LEU A 34 -12.23 0.86 11.11
CA LEU A 34 -12.73 0.93 9.74
C LEU A 34 -11.59 0.91 8.71
N ARG A 35 -10.47 1.60 8.98
CA ARG A 35 -9.30 1.60 8.10
C ARG A 35 -8.65 0.21 8.02
N VAL A 36 -8.50 -0.46 9.16
CA VAL A 36 -7.99 -1.84 9.23
C VAL A 36 -8.92 -2.79 8.46
N PHE A 37 -10.22 -2.69 8.70
CA PHE A 37 -11.24 -3.49 8.01
C PHE A 37 -11.19 -3.30 6.48
N LEU A 38 -11.15 -2.06 6.00
CA LEU A 38 -11.01 -1.77 4.57
C LEU A 38 -9.73 -2.36 3.99
N GLY A 39 -8.63 -2.33 4.74
CA GLY A 39 -7.37 -2.97 4.36
C GLY A 39 -7.51 -4.47 4.21
N ILE A 40 -8.15 -5.14 5.18
CA ILE A 40 -8.42 -6.58 5.15
C ILE A 40 -9.29 -6.96 3.95
N VAL A 41 -10.34 -6.18 3.66
CA VAL A 41 -11.22 -6.42 2.50
C VAL A 41 -10.43 -6.36 1.20
N ILE A 42 -9.61 -5.32 1.00
CA ILE A 42 -8.83 -5.16 -0.22
C ILE A 42 -7.78 -6.26 -0.35
N PHE A 43 -7.11 -6.60 0.75
CA PHE A 43 -6.16 -7.70 0.79
C PHE A 43 -6.83 -9.02 0.40
N PHE A 44 -8.01 -9.32 0.95
CA PHE A 44 -8.75 -10.52 0.60
C PHE A 44 -9.16 -10.54 -0.89
N LEU A 45 -9.63 -9.43 -1.43
CA LEU A 45 -10.02 -9.35 -2.84
C LEU A 45 -8.83 -9.62 -3.79
N VAL A 46 -7.64 -9.11 -3.48
CA VAL A 46 -6.47 -9.23 -4.36
C VAL A 46 -5.67 -10.51 -4.11
N TYR A 47 -5.50 -10.90 -2.86
CA TYR A 47 -4.67 -12.05 -2.49
C TYR A 47 -5.44 -13.38 -2.60
N TRP A 48 -6.77 -13.35 -2.44
CA TRP A 48 -7.57 -14.57 -2.36
C TRP A 48 -8.57 -14.69 -3.53
N VAL A 49 -9.38 -13.66 -3.79
CA VAL A 49 -10.39 -13.72 -4.86
C VAL A 49 -9.75 -13.69 -6.25
N LEU A 50 -8.79 -12.78 -6.48
CA LEU A 50 -8.16 -12.64 -7.79
C LEU A 50 -7.49 -13.94 -8.28
N PRO A 51 -6.67 -14.67 -7.48
CA PRO A 51 -6.10 -15.93 -7.93
C PRO A 51 -7.13 -16.99 -8.33
N ILE A 52 -8.20 -17.12 -7.54
CA ILE A 52 -9.25 -18.11 -7.80
C ILE A 52 -9.93 -17.89 -9.16
N THR A 53 -10.09 -16.62 -9.58
CA THR A 53 -10.67 -16.32 -10.90
C THR A 53 -9.84 -16.82 -12.09
N PHE A 54 -8.55 -17.10 -11.89
CA PHE A 54 -7.64 -17.59 -12.93
C PHE A 54 -7.28 -19.08 -12.78
N GLN A 55 -7.72 -19.74 -11.71
CA GLN A 55 -7.42 -21.15 -11.41
C GLN A 55 -8.58 -22.09 -11.81
N THR A 56 -9.19 -21.88 -12.96
CA THR A 56 -10.41 -22.61 -13.38
C THR A 56 -10.18 -24.09 -13.73
N ASN A 57 -8.93 -24.54 -13.86
CA ASN A 57 -8.57 -25.90 -14.30
C ASN A 57 -7.77 -26.69 -13.24
N ILE A 58 -7.77 -26.25 -11.98
CA ILE A 58 -7.09 -26.97 -10.89
C ILE A 58 -8.17 -27.60 -10.01
N ASP A 59 -8.12 -28.92 -9.84
CA ASP A 59 -9.04 -29.60 -8.94
C ASP A 59 -8.86 -29.06 -7.52
N PRO A 60 -9.97 -28.74 -6.82
CA PRO A 60 -9.89 -28.26 -5.45
C PRO A 60 -9.21 -29.31 -4.59
N LYS A 61 -8.23 -28.89 -3.80
CA LYS A 61 -7.62 -29.77 -2.79
C LYS A 61 -8.68 -30.08 -1.74
N GLU A 62 -9.20 -31.30 -1.77
CA GLU A 62 -10.11 -31.77 -0.74
C GLU A 62 -9.41 -31.80 0.62
N LEU A 63 -10.08 -31.27 1.64
CA LEU A 63 -9.62 -31.44 3.01
C LEU A 63 -9.77 -32.92 3.37
N GLN A 64 -8.65 -33.59 3.63
CA GLN A 64 -8.66 -34.97 4.14
C GLN A 64 -9.14 -34.97 5.58
N LEU A 65 -10.45 -35.09 5.76
CA LEU A 65 -11.08 -35.23 7.08
C LEU A 65 -11.18 -36.71 7.45
N HIS A 66 -10.99 -37.03 8.74
CA HIS A 66 -11.30 -38.37 9.21
C HIS A 66 -12.81 -38.64 9.05
N PRO A 67 -13.25 -39.88 8.76
CA PRO A 67 -14.67 -40.19 8.54
C PRO A 67 -15.60 -39.83 9.71
N GLN A 68 -15.06 -39.73 10.93
CA GLN A 68 -15.80 -39.32 12.14
C GLN A 68 -15.98 -37.78 12.25
N GLU A 69 -15.31 -37.02 11.40
CA GLU A 69 -15.26 -35.55 11.44
C GLU A 69 -16.08 -34.89 10.32
N GLN A 70 -16.49 -35.66 9.30
CA GLN A 70 -17.18 -35.16 8.10
C GLN A 70 -18.55 -34.53 8.37
N GLU A 71 -19.24 -34.90 9.46
CA GLU A 71 -20.56 -34.37 9.84
C GLU A 71 -20.52 -33.47 11.09
N ASN A 72 -19.33 -33.15 11.60
CA ASN A 72 -19.20 -32.39 12.84
C ASN A 72 -19.32 -30.87 12.60
N ILE A 73 -20.46 -30.29 12.98
CA ILE A 73 -20.71 -28.84 12.91
C ILE A 73 -19.64 -28.03 13.66
N PHE A 74 -19.09 -28.57 14.76
CA PHE A 74 -18.00 -27.91 15.48
C PHE A 74 -16.71 -27.82 14.66
N MET A 75 -16.41 -28.80 13.82
CA MET A 75 -15.28 -28.74 12.89
C MET A 75 -15.47 -27.65 11.84
N ALA A 76 -16.69 -27.50 11.30
CA ALA A 76 -17.00 -26.43 10.36
C ALA A 76 -16.85 -25.03 10.99
N LEU A 77 -17.33 -24.84 12.22
CA LEU A 77 -17.16 -23.59 12.97
C LEU A 77 -15.69 -23.31 13.31
N PHE A 78 -14.95 -24.34 13.75
CA PHE A 78 -13.53 -24.23 14.04
C PHE A 78 -12.71 -23.88 12.79
N PHE A 79 -13.06 -24.46 11.64
CA PHE A 79 -12.47 -24.12 10.35
C PHE A 79 -12.70 -22.65 10.00
N ILE A 80 -13.93 -22.13 10.10
CA ILE A 80 -14.24 -20.72 9.82
C ILE A 80 -13.46 -19.79 10.75
N PHE A 81 -13.38 -20.14 12.04
CA PHE A 81 -12.64 -19.34 13.02
C PHE A 81 -11.13 -19.34 12.76
N THR A 82 -10.55 -20.52 12.49
CA THR A 82 -9.13 -20.67 12.14
C THR A 82 -8.82 -19.93 10.85
N HIS A 83 -9.69 -20.03 9.84
CA HIS A 83 -9.56 -19.30 8.59
C HIS A 83 -9.59 -17.79 8.81
N MET A 84 -10.51 -17.27 9.63
CA MET A 84 -10.56 -15.86 10.01
C MET A 84 -9.27 -15.40 10.70
N ILE A 85 -8.75 -16.16 11.67
CA ILE A 85 -7.48 -15.83 12.35
C ILE A 85 -6.33 -15.85 11.34
N SER A 86 -6.27 -16.83 10.46
CA SER A 86 -5.21 -16.93 9.45
C SER A 86 -5.24 -15.73 8.50
N LEU A 87 -6.42 -15.32 8.04
CA LEU A 87 -6.61 -14.15 7.17
C LEU A 87 -6.16 -12.87 7.86
N ILE A 88 -6.51 -12.68 9.13
CA ILE A 88 -6.04 -11.55 9.94
C ILE A 88 -4.51 -11.60 10.09
N GLY A 89 -3.94 -12.77 10.39
CA GLY A 89 -2.50 -12.97 10.56
C GLY A 89 -1.70 -12.66 9.30
N TYR A 90 -2.10 -13.24 8.16
CA TYR A 90 -1.48 -12.96 6.86
C TYR A 90 -1.65 -11.50 6.45
N PHE A 91 -2.83 -10.93 6.68
CA PHE A 91 -3.05 -9.51 6.44
C PHE A 91 -2.08 -8.66 7.25
N PHE A 92 -1.91 -8.90 8.55
CA PHE A 92 -1.03 -8.09 9.41
C PHE A 92 0.46 -8.31 9.14
N GLN A 93 0.86 -9.47 8.64
CA GLN A 93 2.24 -9.69 8.19
C GLN A 93 2.64 -8.68 7.12
N TYR A 94 1.74 -8.34 6.20
CA TYR A 94 2.00 -7.38 5.13
C TYR A 94 2.36 -5.97 5.64
N PRO A 95 1.52 -5.23 6.40
CA PRO A 95 1.86 -3.91 6.89
C PRO A 95 3.02 -3.93 7.89
N PHE A 96 3.13 -4.94 8.75
CA PHE A 96 4.23 -4.98 9.72
C PHE A 96 5.59 -5.30 9.10
N ALA A 97 5.65 -6.03 7.98
CA ALA A 97 6.91 -6.20 7.26
C ALA A 97 7.18 -5.01 6.33
N THR A 98 6.26 -4.78 5.39
CA THR A 98 6.43 -3.87 4.25
C THR A 98 6.34 -2.40 4.67
N LEU A 99 5.36 -2.04 5.50
CA LEU A 99 5.20 -0.64 5.91
C LEU A 99 6.21 -0.23 6.97
N THR A 100 6.61 -1.13 7.87
CA THR A 100 7.64 -0.81 8.88
C THR A 100 8.93 -0.32 8.21
N PHE A 101 9.36 -0.94 7.11
CA PHE A 101 10.51 -0.45 6.36
C PHE A 101 10.29 0.96 5.82
N ILE A 102 9.13 1.22 5.21
CA ILE A 102 8.75 2.53 4.68
C ILE A 102 8.79 3.60 5.78
N PHE A 103 8.19 3.33 6.94
CA PHE A 103 8.12 4.26 8.07
C PHE A 103 9.43 4.40 8.85
N LEU A 104 10.34 3.42 8.77
CA LEU A 104 11.66 3.51 9.36
C LEU A 104 12.62 4.31 8.47
N VAL A 105 12.60 4.06 7.16
CA VAL A 105 13.54 4.67 6.20
C VAL A 105 13.05 6.03 5.69
N GLY A 106 11.74 6.25 5.62
CA GLY A 106 11.13 7.51 5.21
C GLY A 106 11.65 8.73 5.99
N PRO A 107 11.71 8.70 7.33
CA PRO A 107 12.30 9.77 8.14
C PRO A 107 13.76 10.06 7.81
N LEU A 108 14.59 9.02 7.65
CA LEU A 108 15.99 9.18 7.24
C LEU A 108 16.08 9.90 5.89
N LEU A 109 15.25 9.48 4.93
CA LEU A 109 15.21 10.09 3.61
C LEU A 109 14.75 11.56 3.66
N SER A 110 13.75 11.87 4.49
CA SER A 110 13.26 13.23 4.70
C SER A 110 14.38 14.14 5.21
N PHE A 111 15.19 13.65 6.17
CA PHE A 111 16.35 14.35 6.68
C PHE A 111 17.41 14.56 5.59
N LEU A 112 17.74 13.52 4.82
CA LEU A 112 18.71 13.62 3.72
C LEU A 112 18.27 14.64 2.65
N ILE A 113 16.98 14.69 2.32
CA ILE A 113 16.42 15.65 1.37
C ILE A 113 16.56 17.08 1.92
N LEU A 114 16.16 17.31 3.17
CA LEU A 114 16.27 18.60 3.83
C LEU A 114 17.74 19.06 3.91
N TRP A 115 18.63 18.18 4.37
CA TRP A 115 20.07 18.41 4.46
C TRP A 115 20.66 18.81 3.10
N ARG A 116 20.35 18.06 2.05
CA ARG A 116 20.83 18.36 0.69
C ARG A 116 20.34 19.72 0.20
N LYS A 117 19.10 20.10 0.53
CA LYS A 117 18.55 21.41 0.14
C LYS A 117 19.24 22.55 0.88
N LEU A 118 19.44 22.44 2.19
CA LEU A 118 20.15 23.44 2.99
C LEU A 118 21.63 23.58 2.60
N ARG A 119 22.28 22.48 2.17
CA ARG A 119 23.67 22.53 1.71
C ARG A 119 23.85 23.36 0.42
N LYS A 120 22.83 23.48 -0.42
CA LYS A 120 22.86 24.27 -1.65
C LYS A 120 22.73 25.77 -1.42
N GLU A 121 22.16 26.18 -0.29
CA GLU A 121 22.03 27.60 0.08
C GLU A 121 23.40 28.18 0.49
N SER A 122 23.59 29.49 0.41
CA SER A 122 24.83 30.15 0.84
C SER A 122 24.92 30.26 2.38
N GLY A 123 26.14 30.28 2.92
CA GLY A 123 26.40 30.45 4.36
C GLY A 123 26.74 29.16 5.13
N ASN A 124 27.03 29.33 6.42
CA ASN A 124 27.38 28.23 7.32
C ASN A 124 26.14 27.40 7.71
N MET A 125 26.31 26.09 7.89
CA MET A 125 25.21 25.19 8.28
C MET A 125 24.59 25.58 9.62
N LYS A 126 25.40 26.08 10.56
CA LYS A 126 24.92 26.52 11.87
C LYS A 126 23.88 27.63 11.77
N ASP A 127 24.17 28.64 10.96
CA ASP A 127 23.28 29.80 10.76
C ASP A 127 22.02 29.37 9.99
N LYS A 128 22.18 28.49 9.00
CA LYS A 128 21.04 27.95 8.25
C LYS A 128 20.05 27.16 9.11
N LEU A 129 20.56 26.41 10.09
CA LEU A 129 19.72 25.67 11.03
C LEU A 129 19.01 26.61 12.00
N ALA A 130 19.64 27.72 12.39
CA ALA A 130 19.01 28.74 13.23
C ALA A 130 17.85 29.47 12.51
N ASP A 131 17.96 29.62 11.18
CA ASP A 131 16.92 30.23 10.34
C ASP A 131 15.75 29.28 9.99
N LEU A 132 15.77 28.03 10.46
CA LEU A 132 14.65 27.10 10.27
C LEU A 132 13.53 27.42 11.26
N THR A 133 12.34 27.67 10.74
CA THR A 133 11.14 27.87 11.54
C THR A 133 10.11 26.78 11.28
N PHE A 134 9.40 26.38 12.34
CA PHE A 134 8.34 25.39 12.28
C PHE A 134 6.99 26.07 12.54
N GLU A 135 6.02 25.85 11.66
CA GLU A 135 4.74 26.55 11.72
C GLU A 135 3.58 25.60 12.06
N PHE A 136 3.54 25.16 13.32
CA PHE A 136 2.48 24.33 13.85
C PHE A 136 1.47 25.14 14.66
N LYS A 137 0.17 24.97 14.38
CA LYS A 137 -0.92 25.59 15.15
C LYS A 137 -1.31 24.78 16.41
N LYS A 138 -1.03 23.48 16.40
CA LYS A 138 -1.30 22.50 17.47
C LYS A 138 -0.22 21.41 17.40
N SER A 139 -0.15 20.54 18.42
CA SER A 139 0.75 19.39 18.35
C SER A 139 0.46 18.55 17.09
N PRO A 140 1.48 18.02 16.39
CA PRO A 140 1.27 17.19 15.21
C PRO A 140 0.32 16.00 15.47
N SER A 141 0.43 15.39 16.65
CA SER A 141 -0.42 14.27 17.06
C SER A 141 -1.91 14.65 17.16
N ASP A 142 -2.22 15.84 17.69
CA ASP A 142 -3.60 16.31 17.82
C ASP A 142 -4.18 16.71 16.47
N MET A 143 -3.36 17.28 15.58
CA MET A 143 -3.76 17.56 14.20
C MET A 143 -4.18 16.27 13.46
N ILE A 144 -3.42 15.17 13.63
CA ILE A 144 -3.75 13.88 13.02
C ILE A 144 -5.03 13.29 13.63
N LYS A 145 -5.19 13.32 14.96
CA LYS A 145 -6.42 12.84 15.64
C LYS A 145 -7.66 13.60 15.18
N GLU A 146 -7.58 14.92 15.09
CA GLU A 146 -8.68 15.76 14.59
C GLU A 146 -9.02 15.41 13.13
N GLY A 147 -8.01 15.22 12.29
CA GLY A 147 -8.19 14.78 10.90
C GLY A 147 -8.89 13.41 10.78
N LEU A 148 -8.54 12.45 11.65
CA LEU A 148 -9.18 11.13 11.68
C LEU A 148 -10.64 11.19 12.12
N ILE A 149 -10.95 11.97 13.16
CA ILE A 149 -12.32 12.13 13.67
C ILE A 149 -13.21 12.80 12.61
N LYS A 150 -12.68 13.82 11.93
CA LYS A 150 -13.37 14.54 10.85
C LYS A 150 -13.46 13.76 9.53
N SER A 151 -12.88 12.56 9.46
CA SER A 151 -12.76 11.79 8.21
C SER A 151 -12.12 12.61 7.08
N ASP A 152 -11.09 13.42 7.39
CA ASP A 152 -10.34 14.12 6.35
C ASP A 152 -9.45 13.12 5.60
N TRP A 153 -9.60 13.09 4.27
CA TRP A 153 -8.85 12.23 3.35
C TRP A 153 -8.02 13.03 2.34
N SER A 154 -7.84 14.33 2.56
CA SER A 154 -7.19 15.26 1.61
C SER A 154 -5.76 14.83 1.25
N GLU A 155 -4.94 14.53 2.26
CA GLU A 155 -3.56 14.05 2.08
C GLU A 155 -3.52 12.66 1.44
N GLU A 156 -4.36 11.74 1.90
CA GLU A 156 -4.50 10.39 1.35
C GLU A 156 -4.85 10.40 -0.15
N LYS A 157 -5.78 11.28 -0.54
CA LYS A 157 -6.16 11.48 -1.95
C LYS A 157 -5.02 12.05 -2.80
N GLN A 158 -4.09 12.78 -2.21
CA GLN A 158 -2.94 13.29 -2.93
C GLN A 158 -1.87 12.21 -3.09
N LEU A 159 -1.61 11.42 -2.05
CA LEU A 159 -0.70 10.28 -2.10
C LEU A 159 -1.19 9.19 -3.07
N ILE A 160 -2.49 8.89 -3.12
CA ILE A 160 -3.03 7.89 -4.06
C ILE A 160 -2.86 8.32 -5.51
N LYS A 161 -3.07 9.62 -5.81
CA LYS A 161 -2.90 10.16 -7.16
C LYS A 161 -1.45 9.98 -7.63
N LEU A 162 -0.48 10.22 -6.77
CA LEU A 162 0.93 9.98 -7.09
C LEU A 162 1.23 8.52 -7.36
N LEU A 163 0.75 7.62 -6.49
CA LEU A 163 0.97 6.19 -6.64
C LEU A 163 0.35 5.69 -7.95
N ILE A 164 -0.85 6.17 -8.31
CA ILE A 164 -1.50 5.84 -9.59
C ILE A 164 -0.68 6.33 -10.79
N VAL A 165 -0.12 7.55 -10.74
CA VAL A 165 0.74 8.08 -11.81
C VAL A 165 2.03 7.27 -11.95
N LEU A 166 2.58 6.81 -10.83
CA LEU A 166 3.79 5.98 -10.80
C LEU A 166 3.55 4.54 -11.22
N LEU A 167 2.30 4.07 -11.18
CA LEU A 167 1.96 2.67 -11.47
C LEU A 167 2.53 2.24 -12.83
N PRO A 168 2.34 2.96 -13.94
CA PRO A 168 2.78 2.41 -15.22
C PRO A 168 4.30 2.61 -15.44
N ILE A 169 4.92 3.56 -14.75
CA ILE A 169 6.39 3.65 -14.66
C ILE A 169 6.95 2.44 -13.90
N SER A 170 6.30 2.04 -12.81
CA SER A 170 6.70 0.87 -12.04
C SER A 170 6.51 -0.43 -12.84
N LEU A 171 5.46 -0.52 -13.66
CA LEU A 171 5.26 -1.62 -14.61
C LEU A 171 6.38 -1.66 -15.66
N TYR A 172 6.78 -0.50 -16.20
CA TYR A 172 7.90 -0.41 -17.15
C TYR A 172 9.22 -0.88 -16.54
N LEU A 173 9.57 -0.35 -15.37
CA LEU A 173 10.79 -0.75 -14.66
C LEU A 173 10.81 -2.25 -14.41
N LEU A 174 9.68 -2.80 -13.97
CA LEU A 174 9.50 -4.23 -13.80
C LEU A 174 9.74 -5.01 -15.09
N SER A 175 9.15 -4.58 -16.22
CA SER A 175 9.40 -5.18 -17.55
C SER A 175 10.87 -5.26 -17.87
N VAL A 176 11.55 -4.12 -17.73
CA VAL A 176 12.94 -3.95 -18.13
C VAL A 176 13.80 -4.85 -17.26
N ILE A 177 13.53 -4.92 -15.95
CA ILE A 177 14.27 -5.78 -15.04
C ILE A 177 14.04 -7.26 -15.36
N ILE A 178 12.79 -7.69 -15.60
CA ILE A 178 12.50 -9.09 -15.97
C ILE A 178 13.23 -9.49 -17.24
N LYS A 179 13.20 -8.63 -18.28
CA LYS A 179 13.92 -8.83 -19.54
C LYS A 179 15.43 -8.89 -19.35
N LEU A 180 16.00 -7.97 -18.56
CA LEU A 180 17.44 -7.94 -18.27
C LEU A 180 17.91 -9.16 -17.48
N LEU A 181 17.08 -9.68 -16.58
CA LEU A 181 17.40 -10.86 -15.76
C LEU A 181 17.10 -12.19 -16.47
N GLY A 182 16.53 -12.17 -17.67
CA GLY A 182 16.14 -13.37 -18.41
C GLY A 182 15.05 -14.19 -17.72
N LEU A 183 14.19 -13.55 -16.91
CA LEU A 183 13.15 -14.20 -16.10
C LEU A 183 11.80 -14.29 -16.82
N GLU A 184 11.81 -14.29 -18.15
CA GLU A 184 10.61 -14.17 -19.00
C GLU A 184 9.66 -15.39 -18.89
N ASN A 185 10.15 -16.53 -18.39
CA ASN A 185 9.40 -17.79 -18.29
C ASN A 185 8.81 -18.07 -16.89
N ILE A 186 8.68 -17.07 -16.01
CA ILE A 186 8.01 -17.28 -14.72
C ILE A 186 6.51 -17.48 -14.96
N ASP A 187 6.07 -18.73 -14.88
CA ASP A 187 4.69 -19.13 -15.11
C ASP A 187 3.79 -18.70 -13.95
N LEU A 188 3.02 -17.63 -14.16
CA LEU A 188 2.13 -17.02 -13.17
C LEU A 188 0.98 -17.95 -12.73
N THR A 189 0.72 -19.00 -13.50
CA THR A 189 -0.30 -20.00 -13.22
C THR A 189 0.09 -20.93 -12.06
N THR A 190 1.39 -21.03 -11.76
CA THR A 190 1.91 -21.93 -10.71
C THR A 190 1.88 -21.33 -9.30
N GLY A 191 1.37 -20.10 -9.13
CA GLY A 191 1.28 -19.46 -7.81
C GLY A 191 2.64 -19.16 -7.18
N THR A 192 3.70 -19.06 -7.98
CA THR A 192 5.05 -18.80 -7.47
C THR A 192 5.15 -17.39 -6.88
N THR A 193 5.55 -17.32 -5.60
CA THR A 193 5.58 -16.13 -4.75
C THR A 193 6.62 -15.08 -5.15
N THR A 194 7.54 -15.42 -6.05
CA THR A 194 8.68 -14.58 -6.45
C THR A 194 8.23 -13.26 -7.09
N MET A 195 7.17 -13.31 -7.89
CA MET A 195 6.68 -12.12 -8.59
C MET A 195 6.01 -11.13 -7.63
N GLY A 196 5.14 -11.62 -6.75
CA GLY A 196 4.50 -10.80 -5.72
C GLY A 196 5.54 -10.10 -4.84
N TRP A 197 6.58 -10.83 -4.43
CA TRP A 197 7.69 -10.29 -3.64
C TRP A 197 8.44 -9.16 -4.38
N PHE A 198 8.69 -9.32 -5.68
CA PHE A 198 9.34 -8.26 -6.45
C PHE A 198 8.49 -6.98 -6.54
N VAL A 199 7.18 -7.13 -6.76
CA VAL A 199 6.24 -5.99 -6.78
C VAL A 199 6.21 -5.29 -5.42
N GLU A 200 6.22 -6.05 -4.34
CA GLU A 200 6.27 -5.51 -2.98
C GLU A 200 7.54 -4.70 -2.74
N ILE A 201 8.71 -5.21 -3.14
CA ILE A 201 9.98 -4.48 -3.02
C ILE A 201 9.93 -3.18 -3.80
N LEU A 202 9.50 -3.23 -5.07
CA LEU A 202 9.40 -2.05 -5.92
C LEU A 202 8.46 -1.00 -5.31
N PHE A 203 7.32 -1.46 -4.80
CA PHE A 203 6.36 -0.61 -4.10
C PHE A 203 6.98 0.03 -2.86
N VAL A 204 7.72 -0.73 -2.04
CA VAL A 204 8.41 -0.21 -0.84
C VAL A 204 9.37 0.92 -1.20
N TYR A 205 10.20 0.75 -2.22
CA TYR A 205 11.13 1.81 -2.65
C TYR A 205 10.40 3.09 -3.04
N ILE A 206 9.34 2.98 -3.85
CA ILE A 206 8.55 4.11 -4.30
C ILE A 206 7.84 4.79 -3.12
N ALA A 207 7.17 4.01 -2.28
CA ALA A 207 6.42 4.51 -1.14
C ALA A 207 7.33 5.17 -0.11
N THR A 208 8.55 4.65 0.11
CA THR A 208 9.56 5.25 1.00
C THR A 208 9.99 6.63 0.50
N LEU A 209 10.23 6.79 -0.81
CA LEU A 209 10.56 8.08 -1.41
C LEU A 209 9.41 9.10 -1.24
N LEU A 210 8.19 8.68 -1.56
CA LEU A 210 7.01 9.53 -1.43
C LEU A 210 6.74 9.92 0.04
N LEU A 211 6.89 8.98 0.97
CA LEU A 211 6.75 9.24 2.39
C LEU A 211 7.82 10.23 2.86
N GLY A 212 9.08 10.07 2.46
CA GLY A 212 10.15 11.00 2.81
C GLY A 212 9.84 12.43 2.37
N ILE A 213 9.37 12.62 1.14
CA ILE A 213 8.93 13.94 0.63
C ILE A 213 7.73 14.46 1.41
N HIS A 214 6.75 13.60 1.68
CA HIS A 214 5.56 13.95 2.44
C HIS A 214 5.91 14.37 3.87
N LEU A 215 6.87 13.72 4.54
CA LEU A 215 7.33 14.11 5.87
C LEU A 215 7.98 15.50 5.86
N VAL A 216 8.77 15.85 4.84
CA VAL A 216 9.30 17.22 4.69
C VAL A 216 8.16 18.22 4.51
N TYR A 217 7.11 17.89 3.74
CA TYR A 217 5.91 18.72 3.63
C TYR A 217 5.18 18.88 4.97
N SER A 218 4.86 17.78 5.64
CA SER A 218 4.09 17.75 6.88
C SER A 218 4.83 18.37 8.06
N SER A 219 6.17 18.43 8.00
CA SER A 219 7.00 19.11 8.98
C SER A 219 6.80 20.63 9.03
N LYS A 220 6.18 21.23 7.99
CA LYS A 220 5.95 22.68 7.86
C LYS A 220 7.19 23.52 8.15
N ILE A 221 8.35 23.01 7.74
CA ILE A 221 9.62 23.71 7.85
C ILE A 221 9.66 24.84 6.82
N SER A 222 9.87 26.07 7.29
CA SER A 222 10.19 27.23 6.48
C SER A 222 11.65 27.64 6.67
N PHE A 223 12.26 28.11 5.59
CA PHE A 223 13.59 28.70 5.59
C PHE A 223 13.51 30.05 4.90
N LYS A 224 13.86 31.12 5.62
CA LYS A 224 13.74 32.52 5.14
C LYS A 224 12.33 32.84 4.62
N GLY A 225 11.29 32.35 5.30
CA GLY A 225 9.88 32.56 4.94
C GLY A 225 9.35 31.71 3.78
N VAL A 226 10.15 30.80 3.22
CA VAL A 226 9.71 29.88 2.16
C VAL A 226 9.52 28.47 2.73
N TYR A 227 8.33 27.90 2.60
CA TYR A 227 8.07 26.51 2.99
C TYR A 227 8.84 25.53 2.10
N ILE A 228 9.83 24.87 2.68
CA ILE A 228 10.72 23.96 1.97
C ILE A 228 9.94 22.79 1.39
N GLY A 229 9.04 22.23 2.19
CA GLY A 229 8.29 21.02 1.86
C GLY A 229 7.18 21.24 0.85
N GLU A 230 6.53 22.40 0.85
CA GLU A 230 5.51 22.76 -0.14
C GLU A 230 6.12 22.82 -1.55
N LYS A 231 7.18 23.63 -1.71
CA LYS A 231 7.89 23.73 -2.99
C LYS A 231 8.43 22.38 -3.47
N LEU A 232 9.06 21.61 -2.59
CA LEU A 232 9.59 20.28 -2.94
C LEU A 232 8.48 19.35 -3.45
N ARG A 233 7.35 19.36 -2.75
CA ARG A 233 6.22 18.51 -3.07
C ARG A 233 5.57 18.95 -4.39
N GLU A 234 5.33 20.24 -4.60
CA GLU A 234 4.81 20.76 -5.86
C GLU A 234 5.72 20.43 -7.05
N ASP A 235 7.02 20.67 -6.91
CA ASP A 235 8.02 20.36 -7.95
C ASP A 235 8.02 18.86 -8.28
N THR A 236 8.01 18.01 -7.24
CA THR A 236 7.98 16.56 -7.43
C THR A 236 6.68 16.10 -8.08
N PHE A 237 5.53 16.61 -7.61
CA PHE A 237 4.23 16.26 -8.18
C PHE A 237 4.17 16.70 -9.63
N ARG A 238 4.53 17.94 -9.93
CA ARG A 238 4.53 18.47 -11.28
C ARG A 238 5.46 17.66 -12.19
N SER A 239 6.68 17.35 -11.74
CA SER A 239 7.61 16.52 -12.50
C SER A 239 7.05 15.11 -12.74
N LEU A 240 6.52 14.44 -11.71
CA LEU A 240 5.91 13.13 -11.84
C LEU A 240 4.69 13.14 -12.76
N PHE A 241 3.85 14.16 -12.72
CA PHE A 241 2.72 14.26 -13.63
C PHE A 241 3.16 14.57 -15.07
N GLN A 242 4.07 15.54 -15.26
CA GLN A 242 4.48 15.98 -16.60
C GLN A 242 5.38 14.97 -17.31
N VAL A 243 6.28 14.32 -16.59
CA VAL A 243 7.23 13.33 -17.13
C VAL A 243 6.66 11.93 -16.98
N GLY A 244 6.07 11.63 -15.83
CA GLY A 244 5.57 10.30 -15.54
C GLY A 244 4.33 9.94 -16.33
N THR A 245 3.40 10.86 -16.64
CA THR A 245 2.20 10.52 -17.44
C THR A 245 2.54 10.11 -18.88
N PRO A 246 3.38 10.84 -19.64
CA PRO A 246 3.78 10.40 -20.98
C PRO A 246 4.58 9.09 -20.96
N ILE A 247 5.51 8.93 -20.01
CA ILE A 247 6.27 7.67 -19.86
C ILE A 247 5.33 6.52 -19.54
N SER A 248 4.39 6.75 -18.63
CA SER A 248 3.36 5.79 -18.23
C SER A 248 2.53 5.34 -19.42
N LEU A 249 2.06 6.28 -20.24
CA LEU A 249 1.30 6.00 -21.45
C LEU A 249 2.12 5.20 -22.47
N LEU A 250 3.36 5.65 -22.73
CA LEU A 250 4.29 4.97 -23.63
C LEU A 250 4.60 3.55 -23.15
N SER A 251 4.75 3.37 -21.84
CA SER A 251 5.04 2.08 -21.23
C SER A 251 3.88 1.11 -21.42
N ILE A 252 2.64 1.56 -21.19
CA ILE A 252 1.45 0.75 -21.46
C ILE A 252 1.39 0.36 -22.93
N LEU A 253 1.63 1.31 -23.84
CA LEU A 253 1.64 1.05 -25.29
C LEU A 253 2.72 0.05 -25.71
N LEU A 254 3.96 0.22 -25.23
CA LEU A 254 5.07 -0.68 -25.51
C LEU A 254 4.79 -2.10 -25.01
N PHE A 255 4.12 -2.23 -23.86
CA PHE A 255 3.72 -3.53 -23.33
C PHE A 255 2.58 -4.17 -24.11
N LEU A 256 1.54 -3.41 -24.47
CA LEU A 256 0.44 -3.93 -25.28
C LEU A 256 0.90 -4.33 -26.68
N ALA A 257 1.95 -3.69 -27.20
CA ALA A 257 2.53 -3.99 -28.50
C ALA A 257 3.45 -5.21 -28.50
N ASP A 258 3.91 -5.69 -27.34
CA ASP A 258 4.82 -6.84 -27.24
C ASP A 258 4.00 -8.15 -27.28
N PRO A 259 4.13 -8.95 -28.37
CA PRO A 259 3.31 -10.14 -28.61
C PRO A 259 3.59 -11.29 -27.62
N ASN A 260 4.69 -11.22 -26.86
CA ASN A 260 5.03 -12.20 -25.84
C ASN A 260 4.45 -11.85 -24.46
N THR A 261 3.72 -10.74 -24.35
CA THR A 261 3.21 -10.27 -23.06
C THR A 261 1.97 -11.06 -22.62
N ASN A 262 2.05 -11.65 -21.43
CA ASN A 262 0.88 -12.26 -20.79
C ASN A 262 -0.03 -11.16 -20.19
N HIS A 263 -1.21 -10.91 -20.75
CA HIS A 263 -2.13 -9.88 -20.22
C HIS A 263 -2.60 -10.15 -18.78
N ILE A 264 -2.61 -11.41 -18.34
CA ILE A 264 -2.94 -11.78 -16.96
C ILE A 264 -1.89 -11.18 -16.00
N PHE A 265 -0.61 -11.19 -16.38
CA PHE A 265 0.47 -10.57 -15.63
C PHE A 265 0.19 -9.10 -15.28
N ILE A 266 -0.31 -8.35 -16.27
CA ILE A 266 -0.61 -6.93 -16.11
C ILE A 266 -1.69 -6.77 -15.06
N LEU A 267 -2.78 -7.52 -15.17
CA LEU A 267 -3.88 -7.43 -14.21
C LEU A 267 -3.42 -7.77 -12.78
N TYR A 268 -2.60 -8.81 -12.61
CA TYR A 268 -2.00 -9.15 -11.32
C TYR A 268 -1.12 -8.02 -10.79
N PHE A 269 -0.23 -7.48 -11.61
CA PHE A 269 0.64 -6.36 -11.22
C PHE A 269 -0.18 -5.16 -10.73
N PHE A 270 -1.16 -4.74 -11.52
CA PHE A 270 -2.03 -3.63 -11.18
C PHE A 270 -2.78 -3.89 -9.87
N ALA A 271 -3.32 -5.09 -9.69
CA ALA A 271 -4.05 -5.43 -8.46
C ALA A 271 -3.16 -5.41 -7.22
N TYR A 272 -1.98 -6.04 -7.28
CA TYR A 272 -1.02 -6.06 -6.16
C TYR A 272 -0.47 -4.66 -5.83
N PHE A 273 -0.14 -3.87 -6.86
CA PHE A 273 0.31 -2.49 -6.66
C PHE A 273 -0.79 -1.63 -6.02
N MET A 274 -2.02 -1.73 -6.52
CA MET A 274 -3.16 -0.99 -5.96
C MET A 274 -3.50 -1.44 -4.54
N MET A 275 -3.41 -2.74 -4.24
CA MET A 275 -3.55 -3.27 -2.89
C MET A 275 -2.53 -2.62 -1.95
N GLY A 276 -1.24 -2.66 -2.31
CA GLY A 276 -0.17 -2.05 -1.52
C GLY A 276 -0.37 -0.55 -1.33
N ALA A 277 -0.73 0.16 -2.40
CA ALA A 277 -1.00 1.60 -2.36
C ALA A 277 -2.15 1.94 -1.41
N ILE A 278 -3.27 1.23 -1.49
CA ILE A 278 -4.43 1.52 -0.65
C ILE A 278 -4.14 1.14 0.81
N ILE A 279 -3.51 -0.01 1.07
CA ILE A 279 -3.12 -0.41 2.43
C ILE A 279 -2.16 0.62 3.03
N PHE A 280 -1.13 1.06 2.29
CA PHE A 280 -0.23 2.11 2.73
C PHE A 280 -0.97 3.38 3.16
N ILE A 281 -1.92 3.84 2.34
CA ILE A 281 -2.72 5.04 2.62
C ILE A 281 -3.62 4.87 3.84
N LEU A 282 -4.25 3.71 3.97
CA LEU A 282 -5.14 3.41 5.10
C LEU A 282 -4.36 3.45 6.43
N PHE A 283 -3.12 2.97 6.42
CA PHE A 283 -2.24 2.91 7.59
C PHE A 283 -1.35 4.14 7.78
N HIS A 284 -1.25 5.05 6.81
CA HIS A 284 -0.40 6.24 6.90
C HIS A 284 -0.59 7.05 8.18
N LYS A 285 -1.84 7.39 8.50
CA LYS A 285 -2.18 8.11 9.74
C LYS A 285 -2.03 7.26 11.00
N PHE A 286 -2.09 5.93 10.89
CA PHE A 286 -1.87 5.03 12.03
C PHE A 286 -0.40 5.05 12.46
N PHE A 287 0.53 4.93 11.50
CA PHE A 287 1.96 4.98 11.80
C PHE A 287 2.42 6.37 12.25
N ASN A 288 1.85 7.45 11.71
CA ASN A 288 2.17 8.80 12.18
C ASN A 288 1.65 9.11 13.60
N LEU A 289 0.75 8.28 14.16
CA LEU A 289 0.30 8.38 15.55
C LEU A 289 1.19 7.62 16.52
N LEU A 290 2.01 6.67 16.04
CA LEU A 290 2.93 5.93 16.88
C LEU A 290 4.10 6.85 17.28
N PRO A 291 4.43 6.94 18.56
CA PRO A 291 5.64 7.65 19.00
C PRO A 291 6.84 6.82 18.58
N PHE A 292 7.53 7.24 17.52
CA PHE A 292 8.86 6.76 17.16
C PHE A 292 9.87 7.89 17.38
#